data_AF-S2ES68-F1
#
_entry.id   AF-S2ES68-F1
#
_cell.length_a   1.000
_cell.length_b   1.000
_cell.length_c   1.000
_cell.angle_alpha   90.00
_cell.angle_beta   90.00
_cell.angle_gamma   90.00
#
_symmetry.space_group_name_H-M   'P 1'
#
loop_
_entity.id
_entity.type
_entity.pdbx_description
1 polymer ?
#
loop_
_entity_poly.entity_id
_entity_poly.type
_entity_poly.pdbx_seq_one_letter_code
_entity_poly.pdbx_strand_id
1 'polypeptide(L)'
;MAMFIFQLVDSRNNADMRSIRTGITPGSTQTFNIVFADLDSINTTWIKSGGQLIINVPKDWTDVQIVNNFGFTNPPSVTTFGDGSTQIIGTLSSNLGTATNQADTIQFSAKAPDITYDQMYVMYVLAQGQTTNNFSIGPLSEIVLQVDAP
;
A
#
# COMPACT_ATOMS: atom_id res chain seq x y z
N MET A 1 -10.06 -11.27 -1.45
CA MET A 1 -9.22 -10.12 -1.87
C MET A 1 -9.04 -9.19 -0.70
N ALA A 2 -7.82 -8.72 -0.48
CA ALA A 2 -7.44 -7.95 0.69
C ALA A 2 -6.30 -7.00 0.34
N MET A 3 -6.25 -5.87 1.01
CA MET A 3 -5.20 -4.87 0.86
C MET A 3 -4.99 -4.24 2.22
N PHE A 4 -3.80 -4.41 2.78
CA PHE A 4 -3.50 -4.07 4.17
C PHE A 4 -2.03 -3.63 4.24
N ILE A 5 -1.61 -3.00 5.34
CA ILE A 5 -0.17 -3.04 5.67
C ILE A 5 0.16 -4.49 5.95
N PHE A 6 1.25 -5.00 5.38
CA PHE A 6 1.81 -6.26 5.84
C PHE A 6 3.08 -6.05 6.62
N GLN A 7 3.24 -6.83 7.68
CA GLN A 7 4.49 -6.90 8.42
C GLN A 7 5.64 -7.47 7.55
N LEU A 8 5.31 -8.23 6.50
CA LEU A 8 6.24 -8.88 5.59
C LEU A 8 5.88 -8.56 4.13
N VAL A 9 6.92 -8.42 3.30
CA VAL A 9 6.80 -8.25 1.85
C VAL A 9 6.21 -9.52 1.21
N ASP A 10 5.33 -9.35 0.21
CA ASP A 10 4.69 -10.40 -0.60
C ASP A 10 3.90 -11.45 0.20
N SER A 11 3.47 -11.11 1.42
CA SER A 11 2.67 -12.01 2.25
C SER A 11 1.20 -12.00 1.83
N ARG A 12 0.56 -13.17 1.94
CA ARG A 12 -0.90 -13.37 1.85
C ARG A 12 -1.50 -13.85 3.17
N ASN A 13 -0.71 -13.92 4.23
CA ASN A 13 -1.20 -14.42 5.52
C ASN A 13 -1.99 -13.32 6.24
N ASN A 14 -3.24 -13.63 6.61
CA ASN A 14 -4.08 -12.71 7.37
C ASN A 14 -3.43 -12.26 8.69
N ALA A 15 -2.56 -13.08 9.28
CA ALA A 15 -1.84 -12.73 10.51
C ALA A 15 -0.84 -11.58 10.33
N ASP A 16 -0.37 -11.35 9.10
CA ASP A 16 0.58 -10.28 8.76
C ASP A 16 -0.14 -8.98 8.39
N MET A 17 -1.44 -9.04 8.14
CA MET A 17 -2.27 -7.89 7.80
C MET A 17 -2.44 -6.97 9.02
N ARG A 18 -2.26 -5.68 8.78
CA ARG A 18 -2.40 -4.60 9.76
C ARG A 18 -3.19 -3.47 9.12
N SER A 19 -4.12 -2.91 9.88
CA SER A 19 -4.86 -1.69 9.55
C SER A 19 -4.47 -0.51 10.45
N ILE A 20 -3.49 -0.70 11.33
CA ILE A 20 -3.02 0.32 12.26
C ILE A 20 -1.52 0.19 12.50
N ARG A 21 -0.86 1.34 12.67
CA ARG A 21 0.49 1.48 13.21
C ARG A 21 0.49 2.58 14.26
N THR A 22 0.87 2.23 15.49
CA THR A 22 0.96 3.16 16.64
C THR A 22 2.40 3.29 17.11
N GLY A 23 2.69 4.21 18.04
CA GLY A 23 4.04 4.40 18.56
C GLY A 23 4.97 5.10 17.57
N ILE A 24 4.44 5.82 16.58
CA ILE A 24 5.28 6.51 15.59
C ILE A 24 5.86 7.75 16.26
N THR A 25 7.18 7.80 16.36
CA THR A 25 7.89 8.97 16.90
C THR A 25 7.81 10.15 15.91
N PRO A 26 7.51 11.38 16.36
CA PRO A 26 7.48 12.56 15.50
C PRO A 26 8.80 12.77 14.76
N GLY A 27 8.73 13.20 13.50
CA GLY A 27 9.91 13.44 12.66
C GLY A 27 10.70 12.18 12.23
N SER A 28 10.32 10.98 12.70
CA SER A 28 11.01 9.74 12.34
C SER A 28 10.64 9.25 10.93
N THR A 29 11.56 8.55 10.26
CA THR A 29 11.27 7.89 8.98
C THR A 29 10.65 6.51 9.22
N GLN A 30 9.51 6.27 8.59
CA GLN A 30 8.79 5.01 8.66
C GLN A 30 8.83 4.31 7.29
N THR A 31 9.08 3.00 7.29
CA THR A 31 8.96 2.14 6.10
C THR A 31 7.65 1.37 6.14
N PHE A 32 6.93 1.36 5.03
CA PHE A 32 5.64 0.69 4.85
C PHE A 32 5.74 -0.37 3.75
N ASN A 33 5.15 -1.54 3.99
CA ASN A 33 4.95 -2.56 2.96
C ASN A 33 3.46 -2.63 2.66
N ILE A 34 3.07 -2.16 1.47
CA ILE A 34 1.69 -2.25 1.00
C ILE A 34 1.62 -3.36 -0.02
N VAL A 35 0.88 -4.40 0.33
CA VAL A 35 0.81 -5.63 -0.44
C VAL A 35 -0.54 -5.73 -1.12
N PHE A 36 -0.51 -5.94 -2.44
CA PHE A 36 -1.66 -6.31 -3.22
C PHE A 36 -1.67 -7.83 -3.35
N ALA A 37 -2.59 -8.47 -2.62
CA ALA A 37 -2.69 -9.92 -2.54
C ALA A 37 -4.02 -10.42 -3.09
N ASP A 38 -3.93 -11.43 -3.94
CA ASP A 38 -5.06 -12.33 -4.14
C ASP A 38 -5.17 -13.29 -2.95
N LEU A 39 -6.33 -13.33 -2.31
CA LEU A 39 -6.58 -14.22 -1.16
C LEU A 39 -7.32 -15.49 -1.56
N ASP A 40 -7.68 -15.64 -2.83
CA ASP A 40 -8.18 -16.92 -3.30
C ASP A 40 -7.06 -17.96 -3.24
N SER A 41 -7.38 -19.13 -2.67
CA SER A 41 -6.48 -20.29 -2.68
C SER A 41 -6.55 -21.05 -3.99
N ILE A 42 -7.54 -20.75 -4.84
CA ILE A 42 -7.76 -21.34 -6.15
C ILE A 42 -7.19 -20.40 -7.22
N ASN A 43 -6.18 -20.87 -7.94
CA ASN A 43 -5.44 -20.11 -8.96
C ASN A 43 -6.18 -19.93 -10.32
N THR A 44 -7.50 -20.19 -10.35
CA THR A 44 -8.31 -20.09 -11.58
C THR A 44 -8.83 -18.69 -11.83
N THR A 45 -8.88 -17.84 -10.80
CA THR A 45 -9.25 -16.43 -10.90
C THR A 45 -8.06 -15.58 -10.50
N TRP A 46 -7.61 -14.72 -11.40
CA TRP A 46 -6.46 -13.83 -11.17
C TRP A 46 -6.76 -12.44 -11.69
N ILE A 47 -6.00 -11.46 -11.20
CA ILE A 47 -6.04 -10.05 -11.56
C ILE A 47 -5.15 -9.84 -12.77
N LYS A 48 -5.70 -9.20 -13.81
CA LYS A 48 -4.96 -8.91 -15.03
C LYS A 48 -3.82 -7.92 -14.77
N SER A 49 -2.70 -8.13 -15.46
CA SER A 49 -1.65 -7.11 -15.60
C SER A 49 -2.26 -5.77 -16.02
N GLY A 50 -1.68 -4.66 -15.56
CA GLY A 50 -2.26 -3.34 -15.75
C GLY A 50 -3.25 -2.93 -14.65
N GLY A 51 -3.65 -3.84 -13.74
CA GLY A 51 -4.27 -3.46 -12.48
C GLY A 51 -3.34 -2.52 -11.69
N GLN A 52 -3.90 -1.64 -10.87
CA GLN A 52 -3.15 -0.63 -10.16
C GLN A 52 -3.38 -0.71 -8.66
N LEU A 53 -2.30 -0.48 -7.91
CA LEU A 53 -2.30 -0.20 -6.48
C LEU A 53 -2.04 1.29 -6.30
N ILE A 54 -2.96 1.97 -5.61
CA ILE A 54 -2.93 3.42 -5.38
C ILE A 54 -2.85 3.63 -3.87
N ILE A 55 -1.82 4.33 -3.41
CA ILE A 55 -1.59 4.63 -1.99
C ILE A 55 -1.63 6.14 -1.82
N ASN A 56 -2.55 6.65 -1.02
CA ASN A 56 -2.62 8.06 -0.63
C ASN A 56 -2.00 8.22 0.76
N VAL A 57 -0.77 8.70 0.79
CA VAL A 57 -0.06 9.11 2.00
C VAL A 57 -0.69 10.42 2.49
N PRO A 58 -1.09 10.49 3.77
CA PRO A 58 -1.79 11.65 4.33
C PRO A 58 -0.93 12.91 4.26
N LYS A 59 -1.59 14.08 4.30
CA LYS A 59 -0.90 15.36 4.42
C LYS A 59 0.02 15.41 5.65
N ASP A 60 0.97 16.33 5.63
CA ASP A 60 2.00 16.55 6.67
C ASP A 60 3.09 15.46 6.74
N TRP A 61 2.88 14.29 6.11
CA TRP A 61 3.94 13.31 5.87
C TRP A 61 4.80 13.74 4.69
N THR A 62 6.11 13.69 4.87
CA THR A 62 7.09 14.23 3.92
C THR A 62 8.10 13.16 3.49
N ASP A 63 9.03 13.51 2.60
CA ASP A 63 10.12 12.63 2.15
C ASP A 63 9.64 11.24 1.67
N VAL A 64 8.51 11.21 0.95
CA VAL A 64 7.93 9.96 0.42
C VAL A 64 8.81 9.43 -0.71
N GLN A 65 9.37 8.23 -0.53
CA GLN A 65 10.30 7.60 -1.48
C GLN A 65 9.99 6.12 -1.66
N ILE A 66 10.00 5.63 -2.90
CA ILE A 66 9.89 4.19 -3.19
C ILE A 66 11.20 3.51 -2.80
N VAL A 67 11.11 2.47 -1.98
CA VAL A 67 12.25 1.62 -1.58
C VAL A 67 12.30 0.38 -2.47
N ASN A 68 11.15 -0.23 -2.76
CA ASN A 68 11.04 -1.40 -3.63
C ASN A 68 9.63 -1.49 -4.26
N ASN A 69 9.52 -2.20 -5.40
CA ASN A 69 8.27 -2.28 -6.18
C ASN A 69 8.08 -3.65 -6.85
N PHE A 70 8.24 -4.73 -6.09
CA PHE A 70 8.12 -6.11 -6.58
C PHE A 70 6.78 -6.34 -7.28
N GLY A 71 6.83 -6.82 -8.54
CA GLY A 71 5.64 -7.10 -9.35
C GLY A 71 4.94 -5.88 -9.97
N PHE A 72 5.46 -4.68 -9.74
CA PHE A 72 4.98 -3.45 -10.35
C PHE A 72 5.93 -2.92 -11.42
N THR A 73 5.39 -2.26 -12.45
CA THR A 73 6.16 -1.55 -13.47
C THR A 73 7.06 -0.50 -12.81
N ASN A 74 8.34 -0.49 -13.18
CA ASN A 74 9.33 0.42 -12.60
C ASN A 74 9.48 1.72 -13.42
N PRO A 75 9.49 2.90 -12.78
CA PRO A 75 9.12 3.17 -11.39
C PRO A 75 7.59 3.35 -11.22
N PRO A 76 7.04 3.06 -10.02
CA PRO A 76 5.74 3.59 -9.62
C PRO A 76 5.73 5.13 -9.72
N SER A 77 4.59 5.72 -10.07
CA SER A 77 4.47 7.18 -10.08
C SER A 77 4.27 7.72 -8.66
N VAL A 78 4.96 8.81 -8.31
CA VAL A 78 4.81 9.50 -7.03
C VAL A 78 4.46 10.96 -7.31
N THR A 79 3.32 11.42 -6.80
CA THR A 79 2.81 12.78 -7.03
C THR A 79 2.36 13.39 -5.72
N THR A 80 2.94 14.55 -5.36
CA THR A 80 2.46 15.36 -4.23
C THR A 80 1.46 16.40 -4.73
N PHE A 81 0.31 16.50 -4.07
CA PHE A 81 -0.77 17.42 -4.43
C PHE A 81 -0.69 18.73 -3.63
N GLY A 82 -1.43 19.74 -4.09
CA GLY A 82 -1.44 21.08 -3.47
C GLY A 82 -2.02 21.12 -2.05
N ASP A 83 -2.68 20.06 -1.60
CA ASP A 83 -3.15 19.90 -0.21
C ASP A 83 -2.09 19.27 0.71
N GLY A 84 -0.90 18.96 0.18
CA GLY A 84 0.21 18.35 0.90
C GLY A 84 0.16 16.83 1.00
N SER A 85 -0.90 16.18 0.49
CA SER A 85 -0.94 14.71 0.38
C SER A 85 -0.03 14.20 -0.74
N THR A 86 0.43 12.95 -0.64
CA THR A 86 1.24 12.32 -1.69
C THR A 86 0.60 11.01 -2.13
N GLN A 87 0.43 10.83 -3.44
CA GLN A 87 -0.08 9.59 -4.01
C GLN A 87 1.01 8.80 -4.71
N ILE A 88 1.05 7.51 -4.42
CA ILE A 88 1.87 6.52 -5.11
C ILE A 88 0.94 5.66 -5.96
N ILE A 89 1.25 5.46 -7.24
CA ILE A 89 0.53 4.53 -8.11
C ILE A 89 1.52 3.52 -8.68
N GLY A 90 1.36 2.24 -8.32
CA GLY A 90 2.02 1.14 -8.99
C GLY A 90 1.08 0.43 -9.95
N THR A 91 1.55 0.10 -11.14
CA THR A 91 0.81 -0.72 -12.11
C THR A 91 1.41 -2.12 -12.15
N LEU A 92 0.58 -3.16 -12.01
CA LEU A 92 1.02 -4.56 -12.03
C LEU A 92 1.68 -4.87 -13.37
N SER A 93 2.92 -5.38 -13.33
CA SER A 93 3.68 -5.76 -14.52
C SER A 93 3.28 -7.13 -15.07
N SER A 94 2.59 -7.94 -14.26
CA SER A 94 2.14 -9.29 -14.61
C SER A 94 0.79 -9.60 -13.97
N ASN A 95 0.21 -10.74 -14.30
CA ASN A 95 -1.03 -11.18 -13.65
C ASN A 95 -0.76 -11.58 -12.19
N LEU A 96 -1.60 -11.09 -11.28
CA LEU A 96 -1.51 -11.30 -9.84
C LEU A 96 -2.60 -12.29 -9.41
N GLY A 97 -2.31 -13.28 -8.58
CA GLY A 97 -3.27 -14.37 -8.27
C GLY A 97 -3.00 -15.68 -9.02
N THR A 98 -1.89 -15.79 -9.73
CA THR A 98 -1.52 -17.00 -10.47
C THR A 98 -0.80 -18.01 -9.56
N ALA A 99 -0.53 -19.21 -10.07
CA ALA A 99 0.23 -20.23 -9.35
C ALA A 99 1.67 -19.81 -8.99
N THR A 100 2.22 -18.80 -9.66
CA THR A 100 3.59 -18.34 -9.49
C THR A 100 3.68 -16.88 -9.06
N ASN A 101 2.60 -16.11 -9.20
CA ASN A 101 2.51 -14.74 -8.68
C ASN A 101 1.41 -14.63 -7.62
N GLN A 102 1.94 -14.78 -6.43
CA GLN A 102 1.47 -14.54 -5.10
C GLN A 102 0.80 -13.17 -4.81
N ALA A 103 1.63 -12.32 -4.30
CA ALA A 103 1.32 -10.99 -3.90
C ALA A 103 2.42 -10.11 -4.48
N ASP A 104 2.06 -8.88 -4.79
CA ASP A 104 3.00 -7.89 -5.26
C ASP A 104 3.04 -6.76 -4.23
N THR A 105 4.22 -6.20 -3.98
CA THR A 105 4.44 -5.23 -2.90
C THR A 105 5.06 -3.94 -3.40
N ILE A 106 4.47 -2.81 -2.98
CA ILE A 106 5.16 -1.53 -2.96
C ILE A 106 5.69 -1.30 -1.55
N GLN A 107 7.01 -1.21 -1.45
CA GLN A 107 7.69 -0.77 -0.24
C GLN A 107 8.09 0.69 -0.42
N PHE A 108 7.69 1.56 0.50
CA PHE A 108 8.05 2.96 0.48
C PHE A 108 8.39 3.46 1.88
N SER A 109 9.18 4.52 1.95
CA SER A 109 9.46 5.25 3.18
C SER A 109 8.78 6.61 3.15
N ALA A 110 8.36 7.10 4.31
CA ALA A 110 7.90 8.47 4.49
C ALA A 110 8.31 8.97 5.88
N LYS A 111 8.59 10.27 6.00
CA LYS A 111 8.89 10.94 7.25
C LYS A 111 7.59 11.37 7.94
N ALA A 112 7.44 10.92 9.18
CA ALA A 112 6.33 11.30 10.03
C ALA A 112 6.38 12.81 10.35
N PRO A 113 5.22 13.46 10.49
CA PRO A 113 5.16 14.88 10.85
C PRO A 113 5.79 15.13 12.22
N ASP A 114 6.27 16.35 12.41
CA ASP A 114 6.75 16.84 13.71
C ASP A 114 5.56 17.49 14.44
N ILE A 115 5.12 16.89 15.54
CA ILE A 115 3.89 17.26 16.25
C ILE A 115 4.16 17.40 17.75
N THR A 116 3.38 18.28 18.39
CA THR A 116 3.46 18.55 19.83
C THR A 116 2.32 17.93 20.64
N TYR A 117 1.37 17.29 19.97
CA TYR A 117 0.22 16.61 20.55
C TYR A 117 -0.04 15.34 19.75
N ASP A 118 -0.52 14.28 20.38
CA ASP A 118 -0.86 13.01 19.70
C ASP A 118 -1.81 13.28 18.53
N GLN A 119 -1.49 12.71 17.36
CA GLN A 119 -2.29 12.86 16.16
C GLN A 119 -2.47 11.54 15.44
N MET A 120 -3.68 11.34 14.91
CA MET A 120 -4.02 10.21 14.06
C MET A 120 -4.14 10.69 12.61
N TYR A 121 -3.48 9.95 11.72
CA TYR A 121 -3.58 10.14 10.28
C TYR A 121 -4.19 8.89 9.65
N VAL A 122 -4.86 9.06 8.52
CA VAL A 122 -5.41 7.95 7.74
C VAL A 122 -4.70 7.90 6.39
N MET A 123 -4.03 6.79 6.14
CA MET A 123 -3.51 6.45 4.82
C MET A 123 -4.53 5.57 4.10
N TYR A 124 -4.89 5.98 2.90
CA TYR A 124 -5.83 5.22 2.08
C TYR A 124 -5.08 4.39 1.05
N VAL A 125 -5.50 3.15 0.88
CA VAL A 125 -5.00 2.29 -0.18
C VAL A 125 -6.18 1.83 -1.00
N LEU A 126 -6.07 1.94 -2.32
CA LEU A 126 -7.06 1.53 -3.30
C LEU A 126 -6.40 0.56 -4.27
N ALA A 127 -7.13 -0.47 -4.68
CA ALA A 127 -6.76 -1.23 -5.85
C ALA A 127 -7.81 -1.07 -6.93
N GLN A 128 -7.37 -0.98 -8.18
CA GLN A 128 -8.24 -1.00 -9.33
C GLN A 128 -7.75 -1.99 -10.37
N GLY A 129 -8.67 -2.61 -11.10
CA GLY A 129 -8.32 -3.54 -12.15
C GLY A 129 -9.47 -4.45 -12.52
N GLN A 130 -9.16 -5.51 -13.25
CA GLN A 130 -10.13 -6.52 -13.62
C GLN A 130 -9.55 -7.91 -13.42
N THR A 131 -10.39 -8.85 -12.99
CA THR A 131 -10.02 -10.27 -12.98
C THR A 131 -10.05 -10.85 -14.40
N THR A 132 -9.52 -12.07 -14.55
CA THR A 132 -9.60 -12.88 -15.77
C THR A 132 -11.03 -13.01 -16.33
N ASN A 133 -12.03 -13.03 -15.44
CA ASN A 133 -13.46 -13.12 -15.80
C ASN A 133 -14.13 -11.75 -16.02
N ASN A 134 -13.35 -10.69 -16.20
CA ASN A 134 -13.81 -9.30 -16.37
C ASN A 134 -14.58 -8.72 -15.18
N PHE A 135 -14.41 -9.29 -13.99
CA PHE A 135 -14.97 -8.71 -12.77
C PHE A 135 -14.08 -7.54 -12.32
N SER A 136 -14.69 -6.37 -12.09
CA SER A 136 -13.95 -5.19 -11.64
C SER A 136 -13.47 -5.33 -10.19
N ILE A 137 -12.26 -4.88 -9.96
CA ILE A 137 -11.60 -4.84 -8.65
C ILE A 137 -11.60 -3.40 -8.16
N GLY A 138 -12.00 -3.20 -6.92
CA GLY A 138 -12.11 -1.87 -6.29
C GLY A 138 -12.04 -1.87 -4.76
N PRO A 139 -11.23 -2.71 -4.07
CA PRO A 139 -11.16 -2.67 -2.63
C PRO A 139 -10.53 -1.35 -2.18
N LEU A 140 -11.05 -0.84 -1.06
CA LEU A 140 -10.51 0.28 -0.32
C LEU A 140 -10.05 -0.26 1.04
N SER A 141 -8.87 0.20 1.48
CA SER A 141 -8.35 -0.06 2.82
C SER A 141 -7.93 1.24 3.46
N GLU A 142 -8.22 1.34 4.75
CA GLU A 142 -7.84 2.46 5.60
C GLU A 142 -6.81 1.97 6.60
N ILE A 143 -5.72 2.72 6.71
CA ILE A 143 -4.63 2.41 7.61
C ILE A 143 -4.45 3.61 8.54
N VAL A 144 -4.68 3.37 9.83
CA VAL A 144 -4.52 4.38 10.87
C VAL A 144 -3.05 4.47 11.27
N LEU A 145 -2.50 5.68 11.24
CA LEU A 145 -1.15 6.00 11.66
C LEU A 145 -1.24 6.91 12.88
N GLN A 146 -0.88 6.40 14.05
CA GLN A 146 -0.85 7.17 15.28
C GLN A 146 0.58 7.62 15.57
N VAL A 147 0.78 8.93 15.52
CA VAL A 147 2.03 9.61 15.88
C VAL A 147 1.87 10.12 17.31
N ASP A 148 2.76 9.69 18.18
CA ASP A 148 2.68 9.94 19.63
C ASP A 148 3.65 11.05 20.00
N ALA A 149 3.14 12.14 20.57
CA ALA A 149 3.97 13.29 20.94
C ALA A 149 4.98 12.93 22.05
N PRO A 150 6.08 13.70 22.17
CA PRO A 150 7.12 13.45 23.18
C PRO A 150 6.65 13.65 24.63
#